data_AF-A0ABD5DVL8-F1
#
_entry.id   AF-A0ABD5DVL8-F1
#
_cell.length_a   1.000
_cell.length_b   1.000
_cell.length_c   1.000
_cell.angle_alpha   90.00
_cell.angle_beta   90.00
_cell.angle_gamma   90.00
#
_symmetry.space_group_name_H-M   'P 1'
#
loop_
_entity.id
_entity.type
_entity.pdbx_description
1 polymer ?
#
loop_
_entity_poly.entity_id
_entity_poly.type
_entity_poly.pdbx_seq_one_letter_code
_entity_poly.pdbx_strand_id
1 'polypeptide(L)'
;FLHPNSVLKERGLMKKKGFPQSYDMHRLVKFVSDLKSGVPQATAPVYSHLIYDVIPNGDKTVAQPDILILEGLNVLQSGMDYPHDPHHVFVSDFVDFSIYVDAPEELLKSWYIN
;
A
#
# COMPACT_ATOMS: atom_id res chain seq x y z
N PHE A 1 1.11 1.83 -3.54
CA PHE A 1 2.53 1.65 -3.19
C PHE A 1 3.10 0.30 -3.65
N LEU A 2 2.56 -0.32 -4.71
CA LEU A 2 3.26 -1.44 -5.37
C LEU A 2 4.51 -0.93 -6.07
N HIS A 3 5.51 -1.79 -6.23
CA HIS A 3 6.58 -1.53 -7.19
C HIS A 3 6.03 -1.50 -8.63
N PRO A 4 6.61 -0.69 -9.53
CA PRO A 4 6.25 -0.72 -10.95
C PRO A 4 6.51 -2.08 -11.60
N ASN A 5 5.81 -2.39 -12.69
CA ASN A 5 5.94 -3.69 -13.38
C ASN A 5 7.38 -3.98 -13.83
N SER A 6 8.16 -2.96 -14.19
CA SER A 6 9.58 -3.14 -14.56
C SER A 6 10.37 -3.79 -13.43
N VAL A 7 10.24 -3.26 -12.21
CA VAL A 7 10.88 -3.77 -10.99
C VAL A 7 10.32 -5.15 -10.62
N LEU A 8 9.00 -5.34 -10.69
CA LEU A 8 8.38 -6.63 -10.39
C LEU A 8 8.84 -7.71 -11.38
N LYS A 9 9.02 -7.37 -12.67
CA LYS A 9 9.50 -8.31 -13.68
C LYS A 9 10.96 -8.68 -13.47
N GLU A 10 11.80 -7.71 -13.17
CA GLU A 10 13.22 -7.92 -12.82
C GLU A 10 13.38 -8.85 -11.61
N ARG A 11 12.52 -8.69 -10.59
CA ARG A 11 12.53 -9.51 -9.38
C ARG A 11 11.77 -10.84 -9.50
N GLY A 12 11.13 -11.13 -10.63
CA GLY A 12 10.31 -12.34 -10.80
C GLY A 12 8.99 -12.35 -10.02
N LEU A 13 8.48 -11.18 -9.63
CA LEU A 13 7.32 -10.99 -8.74
C LEU A 13 6.02 -10.62 -9.45
N MET A 14 5.97 -10.67 -10.78
CA MET A 14 4.77 -10.30 -11.56
C MET A 14 3.50 -11.06 -11.15
N LYS A 15 3.64 -12.33 -10.72
CA LYS A 15 2.53 -13.17 -10.22
C LYS A 15 2.29 -13.06 -8.71
N LYS A 16 2.96 -12.11 -8.05
CA LYS A 16 2.95 -11.91 -6.60
C LYS A 16 2.51 -10.49 -6.23
N LYS A 17 1.85 -9.76 -7.14
CA LYS A 17 1.19 -8.49 -6.80
C LYS A 17 0.20 -8.72 -5.66
N GLY A 18 0.25 -7.86 -4.64
CA GLY A 18 -0.53 -8.01 -3.42
C GLY A 18 0.17 -8.81 -2.32
N PHE A 19 1.28 -9.50 -2.61
CA PHE A 19 2.12 -10.09 -1.56
C PHE A 19 3.11 -9.06 -1.03
N PRO A 20 3.60 -9.21 0.22
CA PRO A 20 4.51 -8.26 0.87
C PRO A 20 5.63 -7.73 -0.05
N GLN A 21 6.44 -8.62 -0.62
CA GLN A 21 7.55 -8.34 -1.55
C GLN A 21 7.20 -7.51 -2.81
N SER A 22 5.92 -7.37 -3.14
CA SER A 22 5.49 -6.54 -4.28
C SER A 22 5.29 -5.06 -3.93
N TYR A 23 5.34 -4.70 -2.65
CA TYR A 23 5.16 -3.34 -2.15
C TYR A 23 6.47 -2.66 -1.82
N ASP A 24 6.52 -1.36 -2.11
CA ASP A 24 7.51 -0.44 -1.56
C ASP A 24 7.04 0.03 -0.18
N MET A 25 7.33 -0.78 0.85
CA MET A 25 6.85 -0.50 2.21
C MET A 25 7.53 0.69 2.85
N HIS A 26 8.82 0.90 2.59
CA HIS A 26 9.53 2.08 3.10
C HIS A 26 8.86 3.36 2.61
N ARG A 27 8.44 3.41 1.33
CA ARG A 27 7.71 4.56 0.78
C ARG A 27 6.32 4.73 1.41
N LEU A 28 5.60 3.64 1.69
CA LEU A 28 4.30 3.70 2.36
C LEU A 28 4.42 4.20 3.81
N VAL A 29 5.35 3.66 4.58
CA VAL A 29 5.63 4.08 5.96
C VAL A 29 6.07 5.54 6.00
N LYS A 30 6.94 5.96 5.09
CA LYS A 30 7.34 7.37 4.97
C LYS A 30 6.16 8.30 4.69
N PHE A 31 5.24 7.89 3.80
CA PHE A 31 4.05 8.68 3.47
C PHE A 31 3.16 8.93 4.69
N VAL A 32 2.85 7.89 5.49
CA VAL A 32 2.03 8.06 6.70
C VAL A 32 2.77 8.80 7.81
N SER A 33 4.09 8.56 7.94
CA SER A 33 4.95 9.28 8.88
C SER A 33 4.99 10.78 8.58
N ASP A 34 5.06 11.16 7.30
CA ASP A 34 5.08 12.55 6.87
C ASP A 34 3.75 13.26 7.21
N LEU A 35 2.62 12.61 6.93
CA LEU A 35 1.30 13.13 7.29
C LEU A 35 1.17 13.32 8.81
N LYS A 36 1.59 12.33 9.62
CA LYS A 36 1.58 12.45 11.08
C LYS A 36 2.54 13.50 11.63
N SER A 37 3.61 13.81 10.91
CA SER A 37 4.56 14.87 11.26
C SER A 37 4.09 16.27 10.86
N GLY A 38 2.92 16.39 10.21
CA GLY A 38 2.35 17.67 9.83
C GLY A 38 3.06 18.33 8.65
N VAL A 39 3.66 17.56 7.73
CA VAL A 39 4.21 18.16 6.51
C VAL A 39 3.08 18.83 5.70
N PRO A 40 3.33 20.00 5.06
CA PRO A 40 2.27 20.69 4.30
C PRO A 40 1.71 19.86 3.14
N GLN A 41 2.55 19.01 2.54
CA GLN A 41 2.17 18.15 1.43
C GLN A 41 2.97 16.84 1.43
N ALA A 42 2.29 15.74 1.14
CA ALA A 42 2.89 14.43 0.90
C ALA A 42 2.37 13.84 -0.41
N THR A 43 3.19 13.10 -1.15
CA THR A 43 2.82 12.50 -2.44
C THR A 43 2.71 10.98 -2.36
N ALA A 44 1.64 10.43 -2.93
CA ALA A 44 1.40 9.00 -3.04
C ALA A 44 1.39 8.55 -4.51
N PRO A 45 2.05 7.43 -4.85
CA PRO A 45 1.99 6.88 -6.20
C PRO A 45 0.59 6.31 -6.49
N VAL A 46 0.09 6.55 -7.70
CA VAL A 46 -1.22 6.07 -8.14
C VAL A 46 -1.07 4.80 -8.97
N TYR A 47 -1.91 3.81 -8.69
CA TYR A 47 -2.00 2.58 -9.48
C TYR A 47 -3.21 2.65 -10.42
N SER A 48 -3.05 2.16 -11.65
CA SER A 48 -4.12 2.12 -12.64
C SER A 48 -4.43 0.67 -13.01
N HIS A 49 -5.69 0.28 -12.82
CA HIS A 49 -6.18 -1.03 -13.28
C HIS A 49 -6.32 -1.12 -14.81
N LEU A 50 -6.34 0.01 -15.53
CA LEU A 50 -6.40 0.04 -16.99
C LEU A 50 -5.08 -0.41 -17.63
N ILE A 51 -3.96 0.11 -17.12
CA ILE A 51 -2.61 -0.28 -17.58
C ILE A 51 -2.00 -1.38 -16.71
N TYR A 52 -2.66 -1.75 -15.62
CA TYR A 52 -2.23 -2.71 -14.62
C TYR A 52 -0.81 -2.42 -14.09
N ASP A 53 -0.54 -1.15 -13.78
CA ASP A 53 0.77 -0.66 -13.33
C ASP A 53 0.64 0.67 -12.53
N VAL A 54 1.74 1.08 -11.90
CA VAL A 54 1.92 2.42 -11.35
C VAL A 54 1.93 3.44 -12.49
N ILE A 55 1.18 4.53 -12.35
CA ILE A 55 1.11 5.60 -13.36
C ILE A 55 2.42 6.42 -13.34
N PRO A 56 3.19 6.45 -14.45
CA PRO A 56 4.38 7.30 -14.51
C PRO A 56 4.01 8.77 -14.36
N ASN A 57 4.70 9.50 -13.48
CA ASN A 57 4.45 10.92 -13.17
C ASN A 57 3.00 11.23 -12.74
N GLY A 58 2.25 10.22 -12.29
CA GLY A 58 0.85 10.33 -11.90
C GLY A 58 0.64 10.41 -10.38
N ASP A 59 1.65 10.86 -9.63
CA ASP A 59 1.59 10.93 -8.17
C ASP A 59 0.48 11.89 -7.71
N LYS A 60 -0.26 11.50 -6.68
CA LYS A 60 -1.31 12.30 -6.05
C LYS A 60 -0.75 13.05 -4.85
N THR A 61 -0.88 14.37 -4.86
CA THR A 61 -0.55 15.22 -3.70
C THR A 61 -1.69 15.24 -2.69
N VAL A 62 -1.35 15.04 -1.43
CA VAL A 62 -2.23 15.15 -0.27
C VAL A 62 -1.72 16.31 0.58
N ALA A 63 -2.58 17.31 0.80
CA ALA A 63 -2.25 18.52 1.55
C ALA A 63 -3.07 18.58 2.84
N GLN A 64 -2.43 18.19 3.96
CA GLN A 64 -2.94 18.25 5.34
C GLN A 64 -4.47 18.13 5.50
N PRO A 65 -5.09 17.00 5.12
CA PRO A 65 -6.51 16.80 5.34
C PRO A 65 -6.81 16.62 6.84
N ASP A 66 -8.01 17.00 7.27
CA ASP A 66 -8.48 16.73 8.64
C ASP A 66 -8.55 15.22 8.93
N ILE A 67 -9.02 14.44 7.94
CA ILE A 67 -9.12 12.99 8.00
C ILE A 67 -8.56 12.40 6.71
N LEU A 68 -7.69 11.41 6.84
CA LEU A 68 -7.21 10.60 5.74
C LEU A 68 -7.65 9.15 5.92
N ILE A 69 -8.35 8.60 4.93
CA ILE A 69 -8.65 7.17 4.86
C ILE A 69 -7.55 6.50 4.07
N LEU A 70 -6.81 5.61 4.73
CA LEU A 70 -5.83 4.73 4.10
C LEU A 70 -6.45 3.35 3.90
N GLU A 71 -6.60 2.95 2.65
CA GLU A 71 -7.16 1.64 2.27
C GLU A 71 -6.08 0.76 1.64
N GLY A 72 -6.10 -0.53 1.96
CA GLY A 72 -5.26 -1.54 1.33
C GLY A 72 -5.19 -2.83 2.14
N LEU A 73 -4.96 -3.94 1.45
CA LEU A 73 -4.82 -5.27 2.06
C LEU A 73 -3.67 -5.40 3.08
N ASN A 74 -2.67 -4.51 3.02
CA ASN A 74 -1.44 -4.59 3.81
C ASN A 74 -1.35 -3.54 4.94
N VAL A 75 -2.39 -2.74 5.18
CA VAL A 75 -2.35 -1.64 6.17
C VAL A 75 -2.19 -2.13 7.61
N LEU A 76 -2.54 -3.40 7.88
CA LEU A 76 -2.39 -4.06 9.18
C LEU A 76 -1.22 -5.05 9.25
N GLN A 77 -0.40 -5.14 8.19
CA GLN A 77 0.79 -6.00 8.21
C GLN A 77 1.89 -5.39 9.07
N SER A 78 2.75 -6.26 9.60
CA SER A 78 3.87 -5.92 10.48
C SER A 78 5.21 -6.33 9.85
N GLY A 79 6.31 -6.03 10.53
CA GLY A 79 7.67 -6.32 10.05
C GLY A 79 7.95 -7.81 9.90
N MET A 80 7.19 -8.65 10.61
CA MET A 80 7.27 -10.11 10.46
C MET A 80 6.81 -10.58 9.09
N ASP A 81 5.95 -9.81 8.41
CA ASP A 81 5.47 -10.11 7.06
C ASP A 81 6.49 -9.75 5.97
N TYR A 82 7.54 -8.99 6.34
CA TYR A 82 8.61 -8.52 5.48
C TYR A 82 10.00 -9.00 5.95
N PRO A 83 10.24 -10.32 6.13
CA PRO A 83 11.53 -10.82 6.63
C PRO A 83 12.69 -10.56 5.66
N HIS A 84 12.37 -10.28 4.40
CA HIS A 84 13.33 -9.96 3.33
C HIS A 84 13.75 -8.49 3.31
N ASP A 85 12.98 -7.60 3.97
CA ASP A 85 13.25 -6.17 4.08
C ASP A 85 12.61 -5.62 5.36
N PRO A 86 13.18 -5.98 6.54
CA PRO A 86 12.58 -5.66 7.83
C PRO A 86 12.60 -4.16 8.07
N HIS A 87 11.45 -3.63 8.49
CA HIS A 87 11.29 -2.28 8.98
C HIS A 87 10.82 -2.33 10.43
N HIS A 88 11.28 -1.37 11.23
CA HIS A 88 10.99 -1.31 12.68
C HIS A 88 9.77 -0.47 13.03
N VAL A 89 9.16 0.20 12.04
CA VAL A 89 8.01 1.09 12.21
C VAL A 89 6.95 0.72 11.19
N PHE A 90 5.71 0.53 11.65
CA PHE A 90 4.61 -0.01 10.85
C PHE A 90 3.61 1.08 10.46
N VAL A 91 2.80 0.79 9.44
CA VAL A 91 1.69 1.66 9.06
C VAL A 91 0.72 1.84 10.23
N SER A 92 0.47 0.77 11.00
CA SER A 92 -0.41 0.79 12.17
C SER A 92 0.06 1.73 13.28
N ASP A 93 1.36 2.00 13.41
CA ASP A 93 1.89 2.94 14.41
C ASP A 93 1.48 4.40 14.12
N PHE A 94 1.04 4.68 12.89
CA PHE A 94 0.62 6.00 12.43
C PHE A 94 -0.89 6.09 12.16
N VAL A 95 -1.67 5.05 12.45
CA VAL A 95 -3.12 5.01 12.19
C VAL A 95 -3.88 5.13 13.51
N ASP A 96 -4.82 6.08 13.59
CA ASP A 96 -5.62 6.30 14.81
C ASP A 96 -6.74 5.28 14.99
N PHE A 97 -7.31 4.81 13.87
CA PHE A 97 -8.42 3.86 13.86
C PHE A 97 -8.31 2.92 12.67
N SER A 98 -8.48 1.62 12.91
CA SER A 98 -8.41 0.58 11.88
C SER A 98 -9.72 -0.17 11.74
N ILE A 99 -10.05 -0.51 10.50
CA ILE A 99 -11.22 -1.32 10.14
C ILE A 99 -10.71 -2.48 9.30
N TYR A 100 -11.13 -3.69 9.67
CA TYR A 100 -10.96 -4.89 8.85
C TYR A 100 -12.34 -5.30 8.33
N VAL A 101 -12.47 -5.37 7.00
CA VAL A 101 -13.70 -5.86 6.36
C VAL A 101 -13.53 -7.35 6.13
N ASP A 102 -14.43 -8.15 6.71
CA ASP A 102 -14.35 -9.60 6.70
C ASP A 102 -15.54 -10.24 5.96
N ALA A 103 -15.30 -11.39 5.33
CA ALA A 103 -16.31 -12.24 4.72
C ALA A 103 -15.79 -13.68 4.52
N PRO A 104 -16.67 -14.69 4.52
CA PRO A 104 -16.33 -16.06 4.13
C PRO A 104 -15.61 -16.15 2.77
N GLU A 105 -14.66 -17.09 2.64
CA GLU A 105 -13.85 -17.28 1.43
C GLU A 105 -14.73 -17.51 0.18
N GLU A 106 -15.83 -18.23 0.33
CA GLU A 106 -16.77 -18.49 -0.77
C GLU A 106 -17.41 -17.21 -1.31
N LEU A 107 -17.72 -16.26 -0.42
CA LEU A 107 -18.25 -14.94 -0.81
C LEU A 107 -17.16 -14.10 -1.47
N LEU A 108 -15.96 -14.05 -0.89
CA LEU A 108 -14.82 -13.32 -1.47
C LEU A 108 -14.50 -13.81 -2.89
N LYS A 109 -14.48 -15.13 -3.09
CA LYS A 109 -14.27 -15.75 -4.40
C LYS A 109 -15.39 -15.41 -5.38
N SER A 110 -16.64 -15.45 -4.93
CA SER A 110 -17.78 -15.09 -5.79
C SER A 110 -17.73 -13.62 -6.22
N TRP A 111 -17.42 -12.71 -5.31
CA TRP A 111 -17.33 -11.27 -5.61
C TRP A 111 -16.12 -10.93 -6.49
N TYR A 112 -15.03 -11.69 -6.41
CA TYR A 112 -13.88 -11.49 -7.29
C TYR A 112 -14.16 -11.85 -8.76
N ILE A 113 -15.06 -12.81 -9.01
CA ILE A 113 -15.37 -13.30 -10.36
C ILE A 113 -16.48 -12.48 -11.04
N ASN A 114 -17.46 -12.01 -10.26
CA ASN A 114 -18.64 -11.28 -10.74
C ASN A 114 -18.35 -9.80 -11.01
#